data_AF-A0A7S3KQ55-F1
#
_entry.id   AF-A0A7S3KQ55-F1
#
_cell.length_a   1.000
_cell.length_b   1.000
_cell.length_c   1.000
_cell.angle_alpha   90.00
_cell.angle_beta   90.00
_cell.angle_gamma   90.00
#
_symmetry.space_group_name_H-M   'P 1'
#
loop_
_entity.id
_entity.type
_entity.pdbx_description
1 polymer ?
#
loop_
_entity_poly.entity_id
_entity_poly.type
_entity_poly.pdbx_seq_one_letter_code
_entity_poly.pdbx_strand_id
1 'polypeptide(L)'
;MGWMLGRRMSGSLRLFKIIAFAAAIIVIPAELILRDVLMDAEQGFISRFQRALHHSFWATLAKIIIYTGEVKFIEGWAVFLYLSSDSLLGFKTSMVTFTGVLLIALLKLLYQIPRPFWISTEVQGKAC
;
A
#
# COMPACT_ATOMS: atom_id res chain seq x y z
N MET A 1 -46.25 30.12 3.23
CA MET A 1 -46.10 28.81 2.54
C MET A 1 -44.70 28.17 2.67
N GLY A 2 -43.82 28.60 3.60
CA GLY A 2 -42.45 28.07 3.71
C GLY A 2 -42.22 26.94 4.73
N TRP A 3 -43.21 26.55 5.54
CA TRP A 3 -43.00 25.66 6.69
C TRP A 3 -43.19 24.16 6.41
N MET A 4 -43.58 23.77 5.20
CA MET A 4 -43.81 22.34 4.86
C MET A 4 -42.63 21.66 4.18
N LEU A 5 -41.61 22.39 3.69
CA LEU A 5 -40.45 21.77 3.03
C LEU A 5 -39.37 21.27 4.02
N GLY A 6 -39.23 21.86 5.21
CA GLY A 6 -38.19 21.48 6.18
C GLY A 6 -38.41 20.10 6.85
N ARG A 7 -39.64 19.61 6.93
CA ARG A 7 -39.95 18.30 7.55
C ARG A 7 -39.67 17.11 6.64
N ARG A 8 -39.70 17.28 5.31
CA ARG A 8 -39.41 16.19 4.35
C ARG A 8 -37.90 15.88 4.27
N MET A 9 -37.03 16.88 4.42
CA MET A 9 -35.58 16.68 4.43
C MET A 9 -35.08 16.02 5.73
N SER A 10 -35.74 16.24 6.87
CA SER A 10 -35.33 15.65 8.16
C SER A 10 -35.52 14.13 8.21
N GLY A 11 -36.58 13.61 7.59
CA GLY A 11 -36.82 12.17 7.50
C GLY A 11 -35.78 11.45 6.64
N SER A 12 -35.46 12.01 5.47
CA SER A 12 -34.45 11.46 4.55
C SER A 12 -33.04 11.43 5.18
N LEU A 13 -32.69 12.44 5.97
CA LEU A 13 -31.37 12.52 6.60
C LEU A 13 -31.19 11.51 7.74
N ARG A 14 -32.26 11.21 8.49
CA ARG A 14 -32.24 10.15 9.52
C ARG A 14 -32.13 8.77 8.88
N LEU A 15 -32.87 8.54 7.80
CA LEU A 15 -32.85 7.27 7.06
C LEU A 15 -31.47 6.99 6.45
N PHE A 16 -30.83 8.02 5.89
CA PHE A 16 -29.45 7.94 5.39
C PHE A 16 -28.45 7.57 6.50
N LYS A 17 -28.56 8.18 7.69
CA LYS A 17 -27.69 7.87 8.84
C LYS A 17 -27.87 6.42 9.32
N ILE A 18 -29.10 5.91 9.35
CA ILE A 18 -29.39 4.53 9.75
C ILE A 18 -28.79 3.55 8.73
N ILE A 19 -28.94 3.81 7.43
CA ILE A 19 -28.35 2.99 6.37
C ILE A 19 -26.82 3.02 6.47
N ALA A 20 -26.22 4.20 6.66
CA ALA A 20 -24.77 4.32 6.81
C ALA A 20 -24.25 3.56 8.05
N PHE A 21 -24.98 3.61 9.16
CA PHE A 21 -24.62 2.89 10.39
C PHE A 21 -24.76 1.37 10.21
N ALA A 22 -25.84 0.91 9.57
CA ALA A 22 -26.03 -0.50 9.25
C ALA A 22 -24.95 -1.01 8.27
N ALA A 23 -24.60 -0.21 7.27
CA ALA A 23 -23.50 -0.52 6.35
C ALA A 23 -22.15 -0.60 7.09
N ALA A 24 -21.85 0.34 8.00
CA ALA A 24 -20.63 0.31 8.79
C ALA A 24 -20.52 -0.95 9.67
N ILE A 25 -21.62 -1.37 10.30
CA ILE A 25 -21.67 -2.59 11.13
C ILE A 25 -21.36 -3.85 10.31
N ILE A 26 -21.69 -3.88 9.02
CA ILE A 26 -21.42 -5.03 8.14
C ILE A 26 -20.02 -4.95 7.54
N VAL A 27 -19.60 -3.76 7.09
CA VAL A 27 -18.34 -3.55 6.38
C VAL A 27 -17.13 -3.76 7.30
N ILE A 28 -17.18 -3.29 8.54
CA ILE A 28 -16.06 -3.41 9.49
C ILE A 28 -15.68 -4.88 9.77
N PRO A 29 -16.60 -5.78 10.18
CA PRO A 29 -16.26 -7.19 10.39
C PRO A 29 -15.93 -7.93 9.10
N ALA A 30 -16.55 -7.57 7.96
CA ALA A 30 -16.18 -8.14 6.67
C ALA A 30 -14.72 -7.79 6.30
N GLU A 31 -14.29 -6.56 6.58
CA GLU A 31 -12.90 -6.13 6.38
C GLU A 31 -11.94 -6.89 7.31
N LEU A 32 -12.33 -7.12 8.58
CA LEU A 32 -11.52 -7.90 9.53
C LEU A 32 -11.32 -9.35 9.07
N ILE A 33 -12.39 -10.04 8.68
CA ILE A 33 -12.30 -11.42 8.19
C ILE A 33 -11.47 -11.48 6.90
N LEU A 34 -11.68 -10.52 5.99
CA LEU A 34 -10.90 -10.46 4.76
C LEU A 34 -9.41 -10.26 5.05
N ARG A 35 -9.06 -9.39 6.02
CA ARG A 35 -7.69 -9.17 6.46
C ARG A 35 -7.07 -10.44 7.00
N ASP A 36 -7.75 -11.17 7.89
CA ASP A 36 -7.23 -12.42 8.47
C ASP A 36 -6.95 -13.47 7.38
N VAL A 37 -7.89 -13.67 6.45
CA VAL A 37 -7.70 -14.60 5.33
C VAL A 37 -6.56 -14.19 4.41
N LEU A 38 -6.41 -12.87 4.16
CA LEU A 38 -5.31 -12.36 3.34
C LEU A 38 -3.96 -12.58 4.03
N MET A 39 -3.89 -12.36 5.35
CA MET A 39 -2.67 -12.52 6.14
C MET A 39 -2.20 -13.98 6.14
N ASP A 40 -3.12 -14.93 6.30
CA ASP A 40 -2.79 -16.36 6.25
C ASP A 40 -2.26 -16.78 4.87
N ALA A 41 -2.88 -16.28 3.80
CA ALA A 41 -2.45 -16.53 2.43
C ALA A 41 -1.07 -15.91 2.15
N GLU A 42 -0.84 -14.67 2.59
CA GLU A 42 0.42 -13.96 2.43
C GLU A 42 1.56 -14.66 3.19
N GLN A 43 1.33 -15.09 4.42
CA GLN A 43 2.32 -15.81 5.23
C GLN A 43 2.68 -17.18 4.62
N GLY A 44 1.69 -17.87 4.05
CA GLY A 44 1.90 -19.09 3.26
C GLY A 44 2.78 -18.85 2.04
N PHE A 45 2.60 -17.74 1.33
CA PHE A 45 3.43 -17.38 0.18
C PHE A 45 4.85 -16.98 0.59
N ILE A 46 4.99 -16.12 1.60
CA ILE A 46 6.29 -15.63 2.08
C ILE A 46 7.17 -16.79 2.55
N SER A 47 6.63 -17.71 3.34
CA SER A 47 7.39 -18.85 3.86
C SER A 47 7.87 -19.80 2.75
N ARG A 48 7.08 -19.98 1.68
CA ARG A 48 7.50 -20.74 0.49
C ARG A 48 8.59 -20.02 -0.29
N PHE A 49 8.44 -18.71 -0.47
CA PHE A 49 9.41 -17.87 -1.15
C PHE A 49 10.76 -17.82 -0.41
N GLN A 50 10.75 -17.71 0.91
CA GLN A 50 11.94 -17.76 1.76
C GLN A 50 12.68 -19.10 1.66
N ARG A 51 11.95 -20.23 1.66
CA ARG A 51 12.58 -21.55 1.48
C ARG A 51 13.24 -21.67 0.11
N ALA A 52 12.62 -21.16 -0.95
CA ALA A 52 13.20 -21.15 -2.29
C ALA A 52 14.47 -20.28 -2.36
N LEU A 53 14.51 -19.19 -1.60
CA LEU A 53 15.64 -18.25 -1.50
C LEU A 53 16.82 -18.75 -0.67
N HIS A 54 16.71 -19.90 0.01
CA HIS A 54 17.80 -20.40 0.86
C HIS A 54 19.05 -20.82 0.05
N HIS A 55 18.92 -21.02 -1.26
CA HIS A 55 20.04 -21.25 -2.16
C HIS A 55 20.82 -19.95 -2.43
N SER A 56 22.15 -20.01 -2.29
CA SER A 56 23.08 -18.86 -2.38
C SER A 56 22.93 -18.01 -3.65
N PHE A 57 22.65 -18.65 -4.78
CA PHE A 57 22.44 -17.98 -6.07
C PHE A 57 21.16 -17.11 -6.06
N TRP A 58 20.02 -17.70 -5.66
CA TRP A 58 18.73 -17.02 -5.65
C TRP A 58 18.68 -15.88 -4.64
N ALA A 59 19.33 -16.05 -3.49
CA ALA A 59 19.48 -14.98 -2.50
C ALA A 59 20.24 -13.77 -3.08
N THR A 60 21.29 -14.03 -3.85
CA THR A 60 22.10 -12.98 -4.47
C THR A 60 21.32 -12.27 -5.58
N LEU A 61 20.64 -13.02 -6.43
CA LEU A 61 19.78 -12.47 -7.49
C LEU A 61 18.68 -11.57 -6.90
N ALA A 62 18.00 -12.02 -5.84
CA ALA A 62 16.97 -11.23 -5.18
C ALA A 62 17.52 -9.94 -4.58
N LYS A 63 18.71 -9.97 -3.95
CA LYS A 63 19.37 -8.76 -3.44
C LYS A 63 19.66 -7.76 -4.56
N ILE A 64 20.13 -8.22 -5.72
CA ILE A 64 20.39 -7.36 -6.88
C ILE A 64 19.08 -6.71 -7.36
N ILE A 65 18.03 -7.50 -7.53
CA ILE A 65 16.71 -7.00 -7.96
C ILE A 65 16.18 -5.97 -6.97
N ILE A 66 16.24 -6.25 -5.67
CA ILE A 66 15.81 -5.31 -4.63
C ILE A 66 16.63 -4.03 -4.69
N TYR A 67 17.95 -4.14 -4.84
CA TYR A 67 18.85 -2.98 -4.96
C TYR A 67 18.50 -2.11 -6.17
N THR A 68 18.17 -2.70 -7.31
CA THR A 68 17.73 -1.92 -8.49
C THR A 68 16.43 -1.16 -8.28
N GLY A 69 15.59 -1.59 -7.33
CA GLY A 69 14.36 -0.90 -6.95
C GLY A 69 14.54 0.18 -5.88
N GLU A 70 15.72 0.34 -5.30
CA GLU A 70 15.96 1.38 -4.30
C GLU A 70 15.91 2.78 -4.91
N VAL A 71 15.27 3.71 -4.20
CA VAL A 71 15.12 5.11 -4.64
C VAL A 71 16.50 5.73 -4.96
N LYS A 72 17.53 5.45 -4.14
CA LYS A 72 18.89 5.94 -4.36
C LYS A 72 19.51 5.45 -5.68
N PHE A 73 19.24 4.20 -6.05
CA PHE A 73 19.72 3.64 -7.30
C PHE A 73 19.03 4.31 -8.49
N ILE A 74 17.70 4.47 -8.40
CA ILE A 74 16.89 5.12 -9.44
C ILE A 74 17.29 6.59 -9.62
N GLU A 75 17.55 7.32 -8.52
CA GLU A 75 18.05 8.70 -8.56
C GLU A 75 19.41 8.79 -9.26
N GLY A 76 20.35 7.90 -8.92
CA GLY A 76 21.65 7.83 -9.60
C GLY A 76 21.50 7.56 -11.10
N TRP A 77 20.58 6.67 -11.48
CA TRP A 77 20.29 6.38 -12.88
C TRP A 77 19.64 7.56 -13.61
N ALA A 78 18.75 8.30 -12.95
CA ALA A 78 18.13 9.50 -13.51
C ALA A 78 19.18 10.60 -13.78
N VAL A 79 20.13 10.80 -12.87
CA VAL A 79 21.26 11.73 -13.06
C VAL A 79 22.16 11.25 -14.19
N PHE A 80 22.47 9.96 -14.25
CA PHE A 80 23.25 9.39 -15.34
C PHE A 80 22.56 9.61 -16.70
N LEU A 81 21.26 9.37 -16.81
CA LEU A 81 20.49 9.65 -18.02
C LEU A 81 20.50 11.14 -18.36
N TYR A 82 20.36 12.02 -17.38
CA TYR A 82 20.40 13.46 -17.60
C TYR A 82 21.76 13.92 -18.17
N LEU A 83 22.87 13.32 -17.71
CA LEU A 83 24.23 13.68 -18.15
C LEU A 83 24.66 13.00 -19.45
N SER A 84 24.22 11.76 -19.69
CA SER A 84 24.66 10.94 -20.84
C SER A 84 23.71 10.99 -22.04
N SER A 85 22.45 11.37 -21.83
CA SER A 85 21.42 11.38 -22.86
C SER A 85 20.77 12.76 -23.00
N ASP A 86 19.49 12.82 -23.35
CA ASP A 86 18.74 14.07 -23.48
C ASP A 86 18.28 14.55 -22.09
N SER A 87 18.55 15.82 -21.78
CA SER A 87 18.11 16.48 -20.54
C SER A 87 16.59 16.45 -20.39
N LEU A 88 15.85 16.46 -21.51
CA LEU A 88 14.39 16.31 -21.52
C LEU A 88 13.96 14.92 -21.03
N LEU A 89 14.71 13.87 -21.39
CA LEU A 89 14.43 12.51 -20.94
C LEU A 89 14.69 12.37 -19.44
N GLY A 90 15.84 12.88 -18.95
CA GLY A 90 16.15 12.92 -17.51
C GLY A 90 15.12 13.71 -16.69
N PHE A 91 14.60 14.81 -17.24
CA PHE A 91 13.54 15.57 -16.58
C PHE A 91 12.21 14.79 -16.51
N LYS A 92 11.81 14.12 -17.58
CA LYS A 92 10.59 13.29 -17.59
C LYS A 92 10.69 12.11 -16.62
N THR A 93 11.82 11.42 -16.59
CA THR A 93 12.02 10.28 -15.69
C THR A 93 11.98 10.72 -14.23
N SER A 94 12.66 11.81 -13.87
CA SER A 94 12.63 12.35 -12.50
C SER A 94 11.21 12.76 -12.07
N MET A 95 10.41 13.42 -12.92
CA MET A 95 9.02 13.75 -12.59
C MET A 95 8.16 12.52 -12.30
N VAL A 96 8.31 11.45 -13.10
CA VAL A 96 7.60 10.19 -12.87
C VAL A 96 8.06 9.54 -11.56
N THR A 97 9.36 9.49 -11.31
CA THR A 97 9.92 8.92 -10.09
C THR A 97 9.43 9.65 -8.84
N PHE A 98 9.50 10.99 -8.81
CA PHE A 98 9.02 11.78 -7.67
C PHE A 98 7.52 11.61 -7.43
N THR A 99 6.72 11.61 -8.50
CA THR A 99 5.27 11.37 -8.41
C THR A 99 4.96 9.98 -7.84
N GLY A 100 5.68 8.95 -8.31
CA GLY A 100 5.55 7.58 -7.82
C GLY A 100 5.92 7.46 -6.34
N VAL A 101 7.04 8.06 -5.92
CA VAL A 101 7.47 8.06 -4.52
C VAL A 101 6.45 8.76 -3.62
N LEU A 102 5.92 9.90 -4.07
CA LEU A 102 4.90 10.64 -3.33
C LEU A 102 3.59 9.84 -3.20
N LEU A 103 3.16 9.16 -4.27
CA LEU A 103 1.99 8.28 -4.23
C LEU A 103 2.21 7.11 -3.27
N ILE A 104 3.37 6.47 -3.30
CA ILE A 104 3.71 5.38 -2.37
C ILE A 104 3.71 5.87 -0.91
N ALA A 105 4.26 7.06 -0.65
CA ALA A 105 4.24 7.65 0.68
C ALA A 105 2.81 7.93 1.16
N LEU A 106 1.96 8.48 0.29
CA LEU A 106 0.56 8.74 0.59
C LEU A 106 -0.20 7.44 0.87
N LEU A 107 -0.02 6.41 0.04
CA LEU A 107 -0.61 5.09 0.27
C LEU A 107 -0.14 4.49 1.60
N LYS A 108 1.15 4.61 1.95
CA LYS A 108 1.67 4.14 3.24
C LYS A 108 1.08 4.91 4.43
N LEU A 109 0.76 6.19 4.26
CA LEU A 109 0.10 6.98 5.32
C LEU A 109 -1.37 6.59 5.49
N LEU A 110 -2.06 6.27 4.39
CA LEU A 110 -3.45 5.80 4.42
C LEU A 110 -3.57 4.37 4.96
N TYR A 111 -2.67 3.49 4.55
CA TYR A 111 -2.63 2.10 4.98
C TYR A 111 -1.66 1.95 6.16
N GLN A 112 -2.16 2.05 7.39
CA GLN A 112 -1.43 1.72 8.62
C GLN A 112 -1.23 0.20 8.80
N ILE A 113 -0.88 -0.52 7.72
CA ILE A 113 -0.67 -1.97 7.78
C ILE A 113 0.78 -2.22 8.20
N PRO A 114 1.04 -2.92 9.31
CA PRO A 114 2.39 -3.31 9.70
C PRO A 114 2.97 -4.22 8.61
N ARG A 115 4.21 -3.96 8.16
CA ARG A 115 4.85 -4.84 7.19
C ARG A 115 4.97 -6.25 7.78
N PRO A 116 4.69 -7.32 7.01
CA PRO A 116 4.98 -8.67 7.47
C PRO A 116 6.49 -8.73 7.76
N PHE A 117 6.87 -9.08 9.00
CA PHE A 117 8.26 -9.24 9.36
C PHE A 117 8.81 -10.46 8.59
N TRP A 118 9.74 -10.22 7.67
CA TRP A 118 10.33 -11.20 6.72
C TRP A 118 11.25 -12.22 7.40
N ILE A 119 11.08 -12.46 8.69
CA ILE A 119 11.90 -13.37 9.48
C ILE A 119 10.92 -14.01 10.45
N SER A 120 10.52 -15.26 10.17
CA SER A 120 9.98 -16.12 11.22
C SER A 120 10.92 -16.00 12.42
N THR A 121 10.48 -15.47 13.52
CA THR A 121 9.90 -16.27 14.59
C THR A 121 8.81 -15.47 15.29
N GLU A 122 7.56 -15.93 15.25
CA GLU A 122 6.52 -15.59 16.24
C GLU A 122 6.60 -14.17 16.84
N VAL A 123 6.26 -13.12 16.09
CA VAL A 123 5.95 -11.83 16.71
C VAL A 123 4.71 -11.26 16.04
N GLN A 124 3.60 -11.42 16.76
CA GLN A 124 2.38 -10.64 16.61
C GLN A 124 2.74 -9.17 16.36
N GLY A 125 2.05 -8.54 15.40
CA GLY A 125 2.28 -7.17 15.01
C GLY A 125 2.43 -6.24 16.21
N LYS A 126 3.67 -5.78 16.46
CA LYS A 126 3.87 -4.58 17.27
C LYS A 126 3.61 -3.40 16.34
N ALA A 127 2.52 -2.69 16.64
CA ALA A 127 2.31 -1.34 16.19
C ALA A 127 3.61 -0.53 16.41
N CYS A 128 4.13 0.05 15.33
CA CYS A 128 5.01 1.21 15.42
C CYS A 128 4.14 2.46 15.28
#